data_AF-A0A553RMP6-F1
#
_entry.id   AF-A0A553RMP6-F1
#
_cell.length_a   1.000
_cell.length_b   1.000
_cell.length_c   1.000
_cell.angle_alpha   90.00
_cell.angle_beta   90.00
_cell.angle_gamma   90.00
#
_symmetry.space_group_name_H-M   'P 1'
#
loop_
_entity.id
_entity.type
_entity.pdbx_description
1 polymer ?
#
loop_
_entity_poly.entity_id
_entity_poly.type
_entity_poly.pdbx_seq_one_letter_code
_entity_poly.pdbx_strand_id
1 'polypeptide(L)'
;MCQSNMWFINLSLLVLKLSLSADGFSTCQSYNLDDHKSKRIEAVRGQILSKLRIRSPPTPEVSPPPESVPAEVMLLYNSTKELLKDRARQAEACERESSEEDYYAKEVQRVNMSPLRTD
;
A
#
# COMPACT_ATOMS: atom_id res chain seq x y z
N MET A 1 20.82 -40.58 49.89
CA MET A 1 19.82 -40.71 48.80
C MET A 1 18.72 -39.64 48.84
N CYS A 2 18.13 -39.29 49.99
CA CYS A 2 17.04 -38.30 50.05
C CYS A 2 17.39 -36.87 49.60
N GLN A 3 18.62 -36.40 49.84
CA GLN A 3 19.01 -35.01 49.56
C GLN A 3 19.19 -34.73 48.06
N SER A 4 19.66 -35.73 47.30
CA SER A 4 19.81 -35.63 45.84
C SER A 4 18.42 -35.57 45.15
N ASN A 5 17.48 -36.42 45.57
CA ASN A 5 16.11 -36.42 45.04
C ASN A 5 15.37 -35.11 45.34
N MET A 6 15.56 -34.53 46.53
CA MET A 6 14.97 -33.23 46.88
C MET A 6 15.48 -32.11 45.96
N TRP A 7 16.77 -32.13 45.62
CA TRP A 7 17.37 -31.14 44.73
C TRP A 7 16.84 -31.24 43.29
N PHE A 8 16.70 -32.46 42.77
CA PHE A 8 16.09 -32.69 41.45
C PHE A 8 14.62 -32.27 41.38
N ILE A 9 13.84 -32.51 42.44
CA ILE A 9 12.44 -32.09 42.52
C ILE A 9 12.34 -30.56 42.52
N ASN A 10 13.17 -29.88 43.32
CA ASN A 10 13.19 -28.40 43.35
C ASN A 10 13.65 -27.80 42.02
N LEU A 11 14.64 -28.41 41.36
CA LEU A 11 15.10 -27.98 40.04
C LEU A 11 14.01 -28.18 38.98
N SER A 12 13.31 -29.31 39.01
CA SER A 12 12.19 -29.59 38.11
C SER A 12 11.04 -28.59 38.30
N LEU A 13 10.71 -28.26 39.56
CA LEU A 13 9.70 -27.24 39.88
C LEU A 13 10.12 -25.85 39.40
N LEU A 14 11.41 -25.48 39.54
CA LEU A 14 11.94 -24.21 39.06
C LEU A 14 11.83 -24.10 37.53
N VAL A 15 12.22 -25.16 36.80
CA VAL A 15 12.14 -25.22 35.34
C VAL A 15 10.68 -25.12 34.87
N LEU A 16 9.76 -25.83 35.53
CA LEU A 16 8.33 -25.78 35.21
C LEU A 16 7.73 -24.38 35.44
N LYS A 17 8.19 -23.66 36.47
CA LYS A 17 7.78 -22.27 36.74
C LYS A 17 8.32 -21.32 35.69
N LEU A 18 9.57 -21.51 35.25
CA LEU A 18 10.16 -20.69 34.17
C LEU A 18 9.47 -20.92 32.84
N SER A 19 9.17 -22.18 32.47
CA SER A 19 8.51 -22.49 31.20
C SER A 19 7.08 -21.91 31.13
N LEU A 20 6.33 -21.98 32.23
CA LEU A 20 4.99 -21.37 32.31
C LEU A 20 5.01 -19.83 32.26
N SER A 21 6.16 -19.23 32.61
CA SER A 21 6.37 -17.77 32.51
C SER A 21 6.93 -17.36 31.14
N ALA A 22 7.47 -18.30 30.36
CA ALA A 22 8.09 -18.05 29.06
C ALA A 22 7.08 -17.80 27.94
N ASP A 23 5.87 -18.36 28.04
CA ASP A 23 4.78 -18.16 27.07
C ASP A 23 4.25 -16.71 27.04
N GLY A 24 4.70 -15.85 27.96
CA GLY A 24 4.38 -14.42 28.03
C GLY A 24 5.46 -13.46 27.49
N PHE A 25 6.61 -13.93 27.00
CA PHE A 25 7.69 -13.05 26.52
C PHE A 25 7.55 -12.57 25.08
N SER A 26 6.53 -13.03 24.34
CA SER A 26 6.15 -12.38 23.09
C SER A 26 5.22 -11.21 23.42
N THR A 27 5.80 -10.04 23.61
CA THR A 27 5.07 -8.77 23.83
C THR A 27 4.25 -8.31 22.62
N CYS A 28 4.30 -9.03 21.50
CA CYS A 28 3.55 -8.73 20.29
C CYS A 28 2.22 -9.50 20.25
N GLN A 29 1.12 -8.77 20.09
CA GLN A 29 -0.19 -9.32 19.74
C GLN A 29 -0.09 -10.18 18.48
N SER A 30 -0.79 -11.32 18.45
CA SER A 30 -0.87 -12.18 17.27
C SER A 30 -1.27 -11.37 16.03
N TYR A 31 -0.43 -11.39 15.00
CA TYR A 31 -0.60 -10.59 13.78
C TYR A 31 -1.36 -11.39 12.73
N ASN A 32 -2.65 -11.07 12.56
CA ASN A 32 -3.48 -11.67 11.53
C ASN A 32 -3.33 -10.89 10.22
N LEU A 33 -2.62 -11.48 9.26
CA LEU A 33 -2.37 -10.90 7.94
C LEU A 33 -3.67 -10.60 7.17
N ASP A 34 -4.70 -11.43 7.30
CA ASP A 34 -5.92 -11.32 6.51
C ASP A 34 -6.81 -10.17 7.02
N ASP A 35 -6.90 -9.99 8.34
CA ASP A 35 -7.55 -8.82 8.93
C ASP A 35 -6.86 -7.51 8.51
N HIS A 36 -5.52 -7.49 8.55
CA HIS A 36 -4.77 -6.30 8.13
C HIS A 36 -4.93 -6.02 6.63
N LYS A 37 -4.90 -7.04 5.77
CA LYS A 37 -5.16 -6.88 4.34
C LYS A 37 -6.56 -6.32 4.08
N SER A 38 -7.58 -6.84 4.76
CA SER A 38 -8.97 -6.36 4.66
C SER A 38 -9.06 -4.86 5.01
N LYS A 39 -8.48 -4.45 6.14
CA LYS A 39 -8.42 -3.03 6.55
C LYS A 39 -7.69 -2.16 5.54
N ARG A 40 -6.59 -2.66 4.95
CA ARG A 40 -5.85 -1.94 3.90
C ARG A 40 -6.67 -1.80 2.62
N ILE A 41 -7.43 -2.83 2.22
CA ILE A 41 -8.33 -2.75 1.06
C ILE A 41 -9.37 -1.65 1.25
N GLU A 42 -10.01 -1.58 2.42
CA GLU A 42 -11.01 -0.55 2.70
C GLU A 42 -10.40 0.86 2.73
N ALA A 43 -9.21 1.01 3.33
CA ALA A 43 -8.49 2.27 3.33
C ALA A 43 -8.13 2.74 1.91
N VAL A 44 -7.64 1.83 1.06
CA VAL A 44 -7.28 2.14 -0.34
C VAL A 44 -8.53 2.47 -1.15
N ARG A 45 -9.66 1.78 -0.92
CA ARG A 45 -10.95 2.10 -1.55
C ARG A 45 -11.36 3.55 -1.26
N GLY A 46 -11.36 3.94 0.01
CA GLY A 46 -11.67 5.32 0.41
C GLY A 46 -10.66 6.33 -0.15
N GLN A 47 -9.38 5.98 -0.19
CA GLN A 47 -8.33 6.83 -0.75
C GLN A 47 -8.54 7.11 -2.24
N ILE A 48 -8.86 6.09 -3.05
CA ILE A 48 -9.11 6.26 -4.49
C ILE A 48 -10.30 7.19 -4.71
N LEU A 49 -11.42 6.94 -4.02
CA LEU A 49 -12.63 7.76 -4.14
C LEU A 49 -12.39 9.22 -3.74
N SER A 50 -11.65 9.44 -2.63
CA SER A 50 -11.26 10.76 -2.16
C SER A 50 -10.38 11.50 -3.16
N LYS A 51 -9.36 10.84 -3.71
CA LYS A 51 -8.47 11.42 -4.73
C LYS A 51 -9.23 11.81 -6.01
N LEU A 52 -10.21 11.00 -6.42
CA LEU A 52 -11.04 11.24 -7.59
C LEU A 52 -12.23 12.20 -7.33
N ARG A 53 -12.44 12.62 -6.07
CA ARG A 53 -13.57 13.47 -5.65
C ARG A 53 -14.95 12.89 -5.99
N ILE A 54 -15.08 11.57 -5.94
CA ILE A 54 -16.35 10.85 -6.14
C ILE A 54 -16.77 10.15 -4.85
N ARG A 55 -18.08 10.11 -4.56
CA ARG A 55 -18.60 9.50 -3.32
C ARG A 55 -18.79 7.99 -3.41
N SER A 56 -18.98 7.48 -4.62
CA SER A 56 -19.21 6.07 -4.91
C SER A 56 -18.61 5.73 -6.28
N PRO A 57 -18.34 4.44 -6.55
CA PRO A 57 -17.94 4.01 -7.89
C PRO A 57 -18.97 4.49 -8.94
N PRO A 58 -18.51 4.92 -10.13
CA PRO A 58 -19.42 5.30 -11.19
C PRO A 58 -20.25 4.09 -11.64
N THR A 59 -21.50 4.34 -12.02
CA THR A 59 -22.36 3.30 -12.60
C THR A 59 -21.72 2.77 -13.86
N PRO A 60 -21.62 1.44 -14.06
CA PRO A 60 -21.13 0.89 -15.31
C PRO A 60 -22.01 1.39 -16.47
N GLU A 61 -21.37 1.83 -17.54
CA GLU A 61 -22.06 2.27 -18.76
C GLU A 61 -23.03 1.19 -19.24
N VAL A 62 -24.22 1.60 -19.70
CA VAL A 62 -25.27 0.69 -20.19
C VAL A 62 -24.80 -0.03 -21.47
N SER A 63 -23.87 0.58 -22.21
CA SER A 63 -23.22 -0.02 -23.37
C SER A 63 -22.10 -0.98 -22.94
N PRO A 64 -21.90 -2.12 -23.63
CA PRO A 64 -20.76 -2.99 -23.37
C PRO A 64 -19.47 -2.17 -23.47
N PRO A 65 -18.52 -2.37 -22.54
CA PRO A 65 -17.23 -1.69 -22.64
C PRO A 65 -16.60 -2.04 -23.99
N PRO A 66 -15.90 -1.08 -24.62
CA PRO A 66 -15.21 -1.36 -25.88
C PRO A 66 -14.24 -2.52 -25.67
N GLU A 67 -14.15 -3.42 -26.66
CA GLU A 67 -13.29 -4.61 -26.61
C GLU A 67 -11.82 -4.25 -26.34
N SER A 68 -11.40 -3.06 -26.79
CA SER A 68 -10.07 -2.51 -26.54
C SER A 68 -10.11 -1.03 -26.21
N VAL A 69 -9.12 -0.60 -25.42
CA VAL A 69 -8.90 0.82 -25.10
C VAL A 69 -8.28 1.51 -26.32
N PRO A 70 -8.72 2.71 -26.72
CA PRO A 70 -8.15 3.44 -27.86
C PRO A 70 -6.63 3.62 -27.74
N ALA A 71 -5.92 3.47 -28.85
CA ALA A 71 -4.46 3.54 -28.89
C ALA A 71 -3.91 4.87 -28.34
N GLU A 72 -4.59 5.98 -28.61
CA GLU A 72 -4.22 7.31 -28.09
C GLU A 72 -4.25 7.37 -26.55
N VAL A 73 -5.29 6.80 -25.92
CA VAL A 73 -5.40 6.72 -24.46
C VAL A 73 -4.30 5.83 -23.89
N MET A 74 -3.99 4.72 -24.56
CA MET A 74 -2.91 3.82 -24.15
C MET A 74 -1.53 4.50 -24.26
N LEU A 75 -1.29 5.28 -25.31
CA LEU A 75 -0.07 6.07 -25.48
C LEU A 75 0.07 7.12 -24.37
N LEU A 76 -1.03 7.83 -24.05
CA LEU A 76 -1.06 8.80 -22.97
C LEU A 76 -0.75 8.14 -21.61
N TYR A 77 -1.39 7.02 -21.31
CA TYR A 77 -1.13 6.25 -20.09
C TYR A 77 0.34 5.79 -19.99
N ASN A 78 0.89 5.21 -21.05
CA ASN A 78 2.27 4.73 -21.06
C ASN A 78 3.27 5.87 -20.87
N SER A 79 3.08 6.99 -21.56
CA SER A 79 3.93 8.17 -21.37
C SER A 79 3.88 8.73 -19.94
N THR A 80 2.69 8.76 -19.34
CA THR A 80 2.49 9.21 -17.95
C THR A 80 3.16 8.27 -16.96
N LYS A 81 3.03 6.96 -17.18
CA LYS A 81 3.66 5.94 -16.34
C LYS A 81 5.18 6.08 -16.30
N GLU A 82 5.82 6.29 -17.45
CA GLU A 82 7.27 6.50 -17.52
C GLU A 82 7.68 7.83 -16.87
N LEU A 83 6.96 8.92 -17.12
CA LEU A 83 7.21 10.22 -16.46
C LEU A 83 7.11 10.14 -14.93
N LEU A 84 6.12 9.40 -14.41
CA LEU A 84 5.95 9.23 -12.95
C LEU A 84 7.09 8.41 -12.34
N LYS A 85 7.56 7.36 -13.03
CA LYS A 85 8.73 6.60 -12.59
C LYS A 85 9.97 7.48 -12.52
N ASP A 86 10.18 8.36 -13.50
CA ASP A 86 11.33 9.25 -13.56
C ASP A 86 11.30 10.26 -12.41
N ARG A 87 10.13 10.84 -12.14
CA ARG A 87 9.91 11.75 -11.00
C ARG A 87 10.10 11.06 -9.65
N ALA A 88 9.67 9.80 -9.51
CA ALA A 88 9.87 9.04 -8.27
C ALA A 88 11.37 8.89 -7.97
N ARG A 89 12.19 8.57 -8.98
CA ARG A 89 13.66 8.48 -8.83
C ARG A 89 14.30 9.82 -8.44
N GLN A 90 13.73 10.95 -8.89
CA GLN A 90 14.21 12.29 -8.54
C GLN A 90 13.73 12.75 -7.15
N ALA A 91 12.52 12.35 -6.73
CA ALA A 91 11.94 12.71 -5.45
C ALA A 91 12.65 12.06 -4.26
N GLU A 92 13.26 10.88 -4.45
CA GLU A 92 14.14 10.26 -3.44
C GLU A 92 15.34 11.15 -3.07
N ALA A 93 15.70 12.14 -3.91
CA ALA A 93 16.80 13.06 -3.68
C ALA A 93 16.40 14.39 -3.01
N CYS A 94 15.11 14.69 -2.84
CA CYS A 94 14.63 15.98 -2.29
C CYS A 94 13.28 15.83 -1.56
N GLU A 95 13.20 16.31 -0.32
CA GLU A 95 11.93 16.47 0.39
C GLU A 95 11.13 17.61 -0.26
N ARG A 96 10.06 17.27 -0.98
CA ARG A 96 9.15 18.24 -1.56
C ARG A 96 7.92 18.38 -0.67
N GLU A 97 7.63 19.60 -0.23
CA GLU A 97 6.39 19.91 0.48
C GLU A 97 5.18 19.61 -0.43
N SER A 98 4.26 18.77 0.06
CA SER A 98 3.04 18.39 -0.67
C SER A 98 1.92 19.34 -0.28
N SER A 99 1.41 20.14 -1.22
CA SER A 99 0.22 20.96 -1.00
C SER A 99 -1.06 20.11 -0.98
N GLU A 100 -2.16 20.71 -0.54
CA GLU A 100 -3.48 20.08 -0.57
C GLU A 100 -3.92 19.78 -2.02
N GLU A 101 -3.61 20.66 -2.98
CA GLU A 101 -3.92 20.42 -4.40
C GLU A 101 -3.21 19.20 -4.98
N ASP A 102 -2.02 18.86 -4.46
CA ASP A 102 -1.27 17.68 -4.89
C ASP A 102 -1.88 16.36 -4.38
N TYR A 103 -2.80 16.43 -3.41
CA TYR A 103 -3.50 15.25 -2.92
C TYR A 103 -4.49 14.69 -3.95
N TYR A 104 -5.19 15.56 -4.68
CA TYR A 104 -6.25 15.16 -5.60
C TYR A 104 -5.71 14.71 -6.97
N ALA A 105 -6.48 13.85 -7.65
CA ALA A 105 -6.15 13.39 -8.98
C ALA A 105 -6.18 14.57 -9.98
N LYS A 106 -5.23 14.55 -10.92
CA LYS A 106 -5.12 15.53 -12.01
C LYS A 106 -5.45 14.86 -13.33
N GLU A 107 -6.27 15.52 -14.15
CA GLU A 107 -6.51 15.10 -15.52
C GLU A 107 -5.23 15.29 -16.34
N VAL A 108 -4.87 14.29 -17.14
CA VAL A 108 -3.68 14.33 -17.99
C VAL A 108 -4.12 14.54 -19.42
N GLN A 109 -3.54 15.53 -20.10
CA GLN A 109 -3.79 15.82 -21.50
C GLN A 109 -2.45 15.94 -22.25
N ARG A 110 -2.44 15.53 -23.52
CA ARG A 110 -1.28 15.67 -24.41
C ARG A 110 -1.63 16.62 -25.54
N VAL A 111 -0.82 17.67 -25.69
CA VAL A 111 -0.92 18.61 -26.81
C VAL A 111 0.22 18.34 -27.77
N ASN A 112 -0.09 18.08 -29.04
CA ASN A 112 0.92 17.90 -30.08
C ASN A 112 1.32 19.28 -30.64
N MET A 113 2.62 19.53 -30.76
CA MET A 113 3.12 20.77 -31.36
C MET A 113 3.09 20.68 -32.89
N SER A 114 2.69 21.76 -33.56
CA SER A 114 2.87 21.90 -35.00
C SER A 114 4.36 22.11 -35.32
N PRO A 115 4.86 21.62 -36.47
CA PRO A 115 6.23 21.89 -36.89
C PRO A 115 6.48 23.40 -37.00
N LEU A 116 7.69 23.83 -36.62
CA LEU A 116 8.12 25.23 -36.71
C LEU A 116 8.08 25.64 -38.18
N ARG A 117 7.31 26.69 -38.49
CA ARG A 117 7.26 27.27 -39.82
C ARG A 117 8.61 27.95 -40.08
N THR A 118 9.43 27.34 -40.91
CA THR A 118 10.63 27.98 -41.47
C THR A 118 10.20 28.75 -42.71
N ASP A 119 10.04 30.06 -42.55
CA ASP A 119 9.91 31.00 -43.66
C ASP A 119 11.27 31.29 -44.31
#